data_AF-A0A1E5UY02-F1
#
_entry.id   AF-A0A1E5UY02-F1
#
_cell.length_a   1.000
_cell.length_b   1.000
_cell.length_c   1.000
_cell.angle_alpha   90.00
_cell.angle_beta   90.00
_cell.angle_gamma   90.00
#
_symmetry.space_group_name_H-M   'P 1'
#
loop_
_entity.id
_entity.type
_entity.pdbx_description
1 polymer ?
#
loop_
_entity_poly.entity_id
_entity_poly.type
_entity_poly.pdbx_seq_one_letter_code
_entity_poly.pdbx_strand_id
1 'polypeptide(L)' 'MSYVLLMYPLGTMNPMHTHPRSTELLLVLDGALSISFVDTAGKLYTQDQAASEMFVFPKGMVHWQFN' A
#
# COMPACT_ATOMS: atom_id res chain seq x y z
N MET A 1 0.59 -16.46 8.83
CA MET A 1 0.82 -15.00 8.97
C MET A 1 2.27 -14.73 8.61
N SER A 2 2.51 -13.67 7.82
CA SER A 2 3.85 -13.21 7.44
C SER A 2 3.88 -11.69 7.56
N TYR A 3 5.08 -11.13 7.70
CA TYR A 3 5.30 -9.69 7.70
C TYR A 3 6.48 -9.37 6.78
N VAL A 4 6.52 -8.13 6.30
CA VAL A 4 7.63 -7.57 5.54
C VAL A 4 7.88 -6.15 6.03
N LEU A 5 9.14 -5.75 6.11
CA LEU A 5 9.52 -4.35 6.31
C LEU A 5 9.88 -3.76 4.95
N LEU A 6 9.25 -2.65 4.59
CA LEU A 6 9.50 -1.94 3.35
C LEU A 6 10.15 -0.59 3.68
N MET A 7 11.22 -0.26 2.95
CA MET A 7 11.92 1.02 3.07
C MET A 7 11.86 1.74 1.73
N TYR A 8 11.41 2.98 1.75
CA TYR A 8 11.25 3.79 0.55
C TYR A 8 12.17 5.02 0.64
N PRO A 9 13.30 5.06 -0.08
CA PRO A 9 14.00 6.31 -0.32
C PRO A 9 13.11 7.32 -1.06
N LEU A 10 13.48 8.60 -1.04
CA LEU A 10 12.71 9.67 -1.70
C LEU A 10 12.57 9.38 -3.21
N GLY A 11 11.33 9.47 -3.72
CA GLY A 11 11.00 9.26 -5.12
C GLY A 11 10.94 7.78 -5.54
N THR A 12 10.90 6.85 -4.59
CA THR A 12 10.87 5.40 -4.89
C THR A 12 9.48 4.81 -4.75
N MET A 13 9.27 3.71 -5.48
CA MET A 13 7.99 3.05 -5.61
C MET A 13 8.13 1.57 -5.30
N ASN A 14 7.14 1.01 -4.60
CA ASN A 14 6.86 -0.41 -4.67
C ASN A 14 5.87 -0.63 -5.83
N PRO A 15 6.31 -1.23 -6.95
CA PRO A 15 5.52 -1.29 -8.18
C PRO A 15 4.14 -1.91 -7.99
N MET A 16 3.25 -1.66 -8.95
CA MET A 16 1.90 -2.24 -8.94
C MET A 16 1.93 -3.78 -8.80
N HIS A 17 1.19 -4.30 -7.82
CA HIS A 17 1.13 -5.73 -7.55
C HIS A 17 -0.20 -6.15 -6.91
N THR A 18 -0.37 -7.46 -6.68
CA THR A 18 -1.54 -8.05 -6.02
C THR A 18 -1.11 -9.16 -5.06
N HIS A 19 -1.95 -9.44 -4.07
CA HIS A 19 -1.82 -10.62 -3.21
C HIS A 19 -2.97 -11.58 -3.48
N PRO A 20 -2.79 -12.66 -4.27
CA PRO A 20 -3.89 -13.54 -4.69
C PRO A 20 -4.48 -14.36 -3.55
N ARG A 21 -3.79 -14.45 -2.39
CA ARG A 21 -4.16 -15.33 -1.28
C ARG A 21 -4.31 -14.62 0.07
N SER A 22 -4.10 -13.30 0.16
CA SER A 22 -4.12 -12.56 1.43
C SER A 22 -4.57 -11.12 1.27
N THR A 23 -5.15 -10.58 2.35
CA THR A 23 -5.30 -9.14 2.59
C THR A 23 -3.97 -8.60 3.12
N GLU A 24 -3.60 -7.38 2.76
CA GLU A 24 -2.44 -6.68 3.35
C GLU A 24 -2.93 -5.62 4.34
N LEU A 25 -2.30 -5.58 5.50
CA LEU A 25 -2.41 -4.48 6.45
C LEU A 25 -1.08 -3.72 6.43
N LEU A 26 -1.13 -2.46 6.04
CA LEU A 26 0.02 -1.55 5.98
C LEU A 26 -0.03 -0.59 7.18
N LEU A 27 1.10 -0.41 7.86
CA LEU A 27 1.30 0.59 8.91
C LEU A 27 2.51 1.46 8.52
N VAL A 28 2.34 2.78 8.48
CA VAL A 28 3.46 3.71 8.26
C VAL A 28 4.18 3.91 9.59
N LEU A 29 5.44 3.47 9.68
CA LEU A 29 6.23 3.59 10.91
C LEU A 29 6.90 4.96 11.06
N ASP A 30 7.34 5.55 9.94
CA ASP A 30 8.04 6.83 9.91
C ASP A 30 7.79 7.53 8.55
N GLY A 31 7.87 8.86 8.55
CA GLY A 31 7.65 9.70 7.37
C GLY A 31 6.20 9.74 6.89
N ALA A 32 6.05 9.79 5.56
CA ALA A 32 4.77 9.77 4.86
C ALA A 32 4.87 8.87 3.63
N LEU A 33 3.75 8.33 3.18
CA LEU A 33 3.68 7.42 2.04
C LEU A 33 2.37 7.62 1.30
N SER A 34 2.43 7.82 -0.01
CA SER A 34 1.24 7.80 -0.85
C SER A 34 0.89 6.36 -1.20
N ILE A 35 -0.32 5.95 -0.89
CA ILE A 35 -0.84 4.62 -1.19
C ILE A 35 -1.92 4.72 -2.26
N SER A 36 -2.05 3.70 -3.08
CA SER A 36 -3.11 3.66 -4.09
C SER A 36 -3.56 2.24 -4.39
N PHE A 37 -4.83 2.08 -4.71
CA PHE A 37 -5.40 0.81 -5.16
C PHE A 37 -6.56 1.01 -6.13
N VAL A 38 -6.84 -0.03 -6.92
CA VAL A 38 -7.96 -0.07 -7.86
C VAL A 38 -8.99 -1.08 -7.38
N ASP A 39 -10.24 -0.66 -7.25
CA ASP A 39 -11.33 -1.55 -6.85
C ASP A 39 -11.83 -2.44 -8.01
N THR A 40 -12.79 -3.31 -7.72
CA THR A 40 -13.35 -4.24 -8.73
C THR A 40 -14.16 -3.55 -9.82
N ALA A 41 -14.52 -2.26 -9.65
CA ALA A 41 -15.16 -1.44 -10.67
C ALA A 41 -14.14 -0.66 -11.51
N GLY A 42 -12.83 -0.85 -11.26
CA GLY A 42 -11.77 -0.12 -11.96
C GLY A 42 -11.56 1.30 -11.44
N LYS A 43 -12.17 1.67 -10.29
CA LYS A 43 -12.00 3.00 -9.72
C LYS A 43 -10.69 3.06 -8.92
N LEU A 44 -9.91 4.10 -9.22
CA LEU A 44 -8.69 4.43 -8.49
C LEU A 44 -9.01 5.18 -7.20
N TYR A 45 -8.36 4.75 -6.12
CA TYR A 45 -8.27 5.48 -4.86
C TYR A 45 -6.81 5.75 -4.54
N THR A 46 -6.53 6.97 -4.08
CA THR A 46 -5.20 7.41 -3.66
C THR A 46 -5.35 8.16 -2.35
N GLN A 47 -4.45 7.90 -1.41
CA GLN A 47 -4.43 8.55 -0.11
C GLN A 47 -2.99 8.70 0.37
N ASP A 48 -2.65 9.87 0.89
CA ASP A 48 -1.39 10.08 1.59
C ASP A 48 -1.54 9.64 3.04
N GLN A 49 -0.58 8.87 3.54
CA GLN A 49 -0.55 8.33 4.89
C GLN A 49 0.63 8.92 5.65
N ALA A 50 0.37 9.37 6.87
CA ALA A 50 1.41 9.81 7.80
C ALA A 50 1.82 8.67 8.75
N ALA A 51 2.96 8.85 9.43
CA ALA A 51 3.38 7.94 10.49
C ALA A 51 2.26 7.66 11.50
N SER A 52 2.17 6.41 11.94
CA SER A 52 1.11 5.83 12.79
C SER A 52 -0.25 5.61 12.12
N GLU A 53 -0.43 5.97 10.84
CA GLU A 53 -1.64 5.61 10.10
C GLU A 53 -1.56 4.21 9.50
N MET A 54 -2.73 3.60 9.34
CA MET A 54 -2.87 2.23 8.86
C MET A 54 -3.89 2.15 7.73
N PHE A 55 -3.60 1.27 6.78
CA PHE A 55 -4.51 0.98 5.67
C PHE A 55 -4.61 -0.52 5.41
N VAL A 56 -5.78 -0.96 4.93
CA VAL A 56 -6.04 -2.35 4.56
C VAL A 56 -6.24 -2.44 3.06
N PHE A 57 -5.35 -3.13 2.35
CA PHE A 57 -5.56 -3.51 0.96
C PHE A 57 -6.36 -4.82 0.90
N PRO A 58 -7.59 -4.82 0.33
CA PRO A 58 -8.36 -6.04 0.21
C PRO A 58 -7.66 -7.09 -0.67
N LYS A 59 -7.87 -8.36 -0.34
CA LYS A 59 -7.30 -9.50 -1.06
C LYS A 59 -7.51 -9.38 -2.57
N GLY A 60 -6.42 -9.54 -3.32
CA GLY A 60 -6.44 -9.60 -4.78
C GLY A 60 -6.59 -8.26 -5.50
N MET A 61 -6.69 -7.13 -4.78
CA MET A 61 -6.74 -5.80 -5.42
C MET A 61 -5.35 -5.35 -5.88
N VAL A 62 -5.30 -4.69 -7.04
CA VAL A 62 -4.09 -4.06 -7.55
C VAL A 62 -3.79 -2.83 -6.71
N HIS A 63 -2.56 -2.74 -6.19
CA HIS A 63 -2.13 -1.62 -5.37
C HIS A 63 -0.64 -1.34 -5.50
N TRP A 64 -0.21 -0.16 -5.06
CA TRP A 64 1.18 0.28 -5.00
C TRP A 64 1.36 1.32 -3.90
N GLN A 65 2.62 1.58 -3.58
CA GLN A 65 3.02 2.63 -2.64
C GLN A 65 4.16 3.46 -3.25
N PHE A 66 4.17 4.75 -2.95
CA PHE A 66 5.16 5.71 -3.42
C PHE A 66 5.56 6.65 -2.29
N ASN A 67 6.86 6.91 -2.15
CA ASN A 67 7.40 7.97 -1.29
C ASN A 67 7.80 9.16 -2.15
#